data_AF-A0A812UTA1-F1
#
_entry.id   AF-A0A812UTA1-F1
#
_cell.length_a   1.000
_cell.length_b   1.000
_cell.length_c   1.000
_cell.angle_alpha   90.00
_cell.angle_beta   90.00
_cell.angle_gamma   90.00
#
_symmetry.space_group_name_H-M   'P 1'
#
loop_
_entity.id
_entity.type
_entity.pdbx_description
1 polymer ?
#
loop_
_entity_poly.entity_id
_entity_poly.type
_entity_poly.pdbx_seq_one_letter_code
_entity_poly.pdbx_strand_id
1 'polypeptide(L)'
;MMQHMVRAHRHNSQCDHAGHLPQATLFKGFLWMFDARETDPFALECSPAQADAAALDWRSVTVVDLALEVGAEVFVQTVQALVALAAFGHPRAIRSTPARRNSALRQHKGDPEKAAAEAIEEDDSAELHERLLRLVPVIGLPASLLYPLWTLLRRTCLVASLFGHDLQQEAVLAEVLVAAGGLGTVPAAERRLEIAAKAFWQRIAGRWAKSLPVATLLSEILDVQGNAAKLVLQHFRNGPGVQDFSQGLDPEPTMADILQLLRDTGRQTLEAAAGMSRTWRPEA
;
A
#
# COMPACT_ATOMS: atom_id res chain seq x y z
N MET A 1 6.59 52.19 -50.43
CA MET A 1 5.19 52.56 -50.12
C MET A 1 4.66 51.56 -49.10
N MET A 2 4.63 51.98 -47.82
CA MET A 2 3.45 52.07 -46.93
C MET A 2 2.84 50.71 -46.57
N GLN A 3 3.11 50.16 -45.37
CA GLN A 3 2.56 50.47 -44.02
C GLN A 3 1.16 49.90 -43.74
N HIS A 4 1.07 49.23 -42.57
CA HIS A 4 -0.06 48.86 -41.68
C HIS A 4 -0.06 47.34 -41.43
N MET A 5 0.33 46.77 -40.27
CA MET A 5 0.23 47.12 -38.85
C MET A 5 -1.20 47.36 -38.36
N VAL A 6 -1.83 46.29 -37.83
CA VAL A 6 -2.82 46.37 -36.75
C VAL A 6 -2.52 45.27 -35.71
N ARG A 7 -2.14 45.74 -34.52
CA ARG A 7 -2.08 45.01 -33.26
C ARG A 7 -3.48 44.63 -32.80
N ALA A 8 -3.64 43.45 -32.21
CA ALA A 8 -4.69 43.18 -31.23
C ALA A 8 -4.03 42.78 -29.91
N HIS A 9 -4.02 43.72 -28.96
CA HIS A 9 -3.83 43.46 -27.54
C HIS A 9 -5.09 42.77 -26.99
N ARG A 10 -4.93 41.71 -26.20
CA ARG A 10 -5.84 41.44 -25.07
C ARG A 10 -5.07 41.04 -23.82
N HIS A 11 -5.38 41.76 -22.76
CA HIS A 11 -5.10 41.50 -21.34
C HIS A 11 -5.51 40.08 -20.94
N ASN A 12 -4.65 39.36 -20.23
CA ASN A 12 -4.47 39.37 -18.77
C ASN A 12 -5.75 38.99 -17.99
N SER A 13 -5.80 37.75 -17.51
CA SER A 13 -6.64 37.30 -16.40
C SER A 13 -5.98 36.07 -15.77
N GLN A 14 -5.04 36.39 -14.88
CA GLN A 14 -4.85 35.80 -13.56
C GLN A 14 -5.92 34.74 -13.18
N CYS A 15 -5.49 33.48 -13.10
CA CYS A 15 -6.19 32.41 -12.37
C CYS A 15 -5.20 31.78 -11.40
N ASP A 16 -4.90 32.53 -10.33
CA ASP A 16 -4.28 32.00 -9.12
C ASP A 16 -5.34 31.23 -8.33
N HIS A 17 -5.52 29.95 -8.61
CA HIS A 17 -6.16 29.01 -7.67
C HIS A 17 -5.42 27.67 -7.71
N ALA A 18 -4.20 27.66 -7.16
CA ALA A 18 -3.59 26.43 -6.66
C ALA A 18 -4.42 25.95 -5.45
N GLY A 19 -5.46 25.17 -5.74
CA GLY A 19 -6.20 24.43 -4.73
C GLY A 19 -5.27 23.40 -4.09
N HIS A 20 -4.75 23.71 -2.90
CA HIS A 20 -4.31 22.67 -1.97
C HIS A 20 -5.53 21.83 -1.60
N LEU A 21 -5.79 20.78 -2.37
CA LEU A 21 -6.66 19.69 -1.95
C LEU A 21 -5.99 18.99 -0.76
N PRO A 22 -6.63 18.91 0.42
CA PRO A 22 -6.05 18.24 1.56
C PRO A 22 -6.05 16.73 1.30
N GLN A 23 -4.86 16.17 1.01
CA GLN A 23 -4.60 14.72 0.95
C GLN A 23 -5.13 13.97 2.18
N ALA A 24 -5.31 14.66 3.32
CA ALA A 24 -5.85 14.11 4.55
C ALA A 24 -7.33 13.65 4.47
N THR A 25 -8.10 14.08 3.46
CA THR A 25 -9.54 13.77 3.39
C THR A 25 -9.82 12.39 2.80
N LEU A 26 -8.98 11.93 1.86
CA LEU A 26 -9.09 10.57 1.28
C LEU A 26 -8.68 9.49 2.27
N PHE A 27 -7.70 9.77 3.14
CA PHE A 27 -7.30 8.84 4.20
C PHE A 27 -8.38 8.70 5.29
N LYS A 28 -9.10 9.78 5.62
CA LYS A 28 -10.23 9.71 6.57
C LYS A 28 -11.39 8.85 6.04
N GLY A 29 -11.72 8.89 4.75
CA GLY A 29 -12.75 8.02 4.19
C GLY A 29 -12.40 6.51 4.30
N PHE A 30 -11.12 6.17 4.17
CA PHE A 30 -10.65 4.78 4.19
C PHE A 30 -10.46 4.23 5.62
N LEU A 31 -10.05 5.08 6.57
CA LEU A 31 -9.90 4.69 7.98
C LEU A 31 -11.24 4.45 8.69
N TRP A 32 -12.32 5.11 8.25
CA TRP A 32 -13.68 4.94 8.82
C TRP A 32 -14.43 3.69 8.32
N MET A 33 -13.87 2.93 7.36
CA MET A 33 -14.47 1.67 6.88
C MET A 33 -14.21 0.47 7.81
N PHE A 34 -13.38 0.65 8.85
CA PHE A 34 -13.09 -0.35 9.87
C PHE A 34 -13.83 -0.01 11.18
N ASP A 35 -15.15 -0.09 11.16
CA ASP A 35 -15.95 -0.12 12.40
C ASP A 35 -15.82 -1.52 12.99
N ALA A 36 -14.98 -1.64 14.02
CA ALA A 36 -14.64 -2.88 14.69
C ALA A 36 -15.88 -3.45 15.40
N ARG A 37 -16.54 -4.43 14.77
CA ARG A 37 -17.43 -5.33 15.50
C ARG A 37 -16.58 -6.26 16.38
N GLU A 38 -16.68 -6.00 17.68
CA GLU A 38 -16.41 -6.86 18.84
C GLU A 38 -15.91 -8.28 18.54
N THR A 39 -14.60 -8.45 18.62
CA THR A 39 -14.00 -9.67 19.18
C THR A 39 -12.81 -9.23 20.02
N ASP A 40 -12.93 -9.36 21.34
CA ASP A 40 -11.86 -9.10 22.30
C ASP A 40 -10.78 -10.20 22.18
N PRO A 41 -9.57 -9.90 21.66
CA PRO A 41 -8.51 -10.88 21.53
C PRO A 41 -7.57 -10.94 22.75
N PHE A 42 -7.83 -10.22 23.85
CA PHE A 42 -6.87 -10.01 24.93
C PHE A 42 -7.20 -10.66 26.28
N ALA A 43 -8.10 -11.64 26.32
CA ALA A 43 -8.26 -12.51 27.49
C ALA A 43 -7.13 -13.57 27.58
N LEU A 44 -5.87 -13.13 27.70
CA LEU A 44 -4.74 -13.99 28.04
C LEU A 44 -3.89 -13.29 29.12
N GLU A 45 -3.97 -13.85 30.33
CA GLU A 45 -3.16 -13.47 31.48
C GLU A 45 -1.67 -13.70 31.19
N CYS A 46 -0.87 -12.63 31.09
CA CYS A 46 0.59 -12.72 30.97
C CYS A 46 1.26 -12.65 32.35
N SER A 47 1.98 -13.72 32.70
CA SER A 47 2.88 -13.80 33.86
C SER A 47 4.22 -13.10 33.55
N PRO A 48 4.80 -12.30 34.48
CA PRO A 48 5.88 -11.35 34.18
C PRO A 48 7.29 -11.95 34.19
N ALA A 49 7.51 -13.13 33.60
CA ALA A 49 8.78 -13.85 33.73
C ALA A 49 9.62 -14.01 32.44
N GLN A 50 9.29 -13.35 31.33
CA GLN A 50 10.07 -13.48 30.08
C GLN A 50 10.27 -12.13 29.41
N ALA A 51 11.15 -11.33 29.99
CA ALA A 51 11.81 -10.25 29.30
C ALA A 51 13.31 -10.46 29.50
N ASP A 52 13.97 -11.07 28.50
CA ASP A 52 15.32 -10.65 28.08
C ASP A 52 15.81 -11.42 26.84
N ALA A 53 16.32 -10.62 25.91
CA ALA A 53 17.30 -10.92 24.86
C ALA A 53 16.99 -11.99 23.78
N ALA A 54 16.78 -11.54 22.54
CA ALA A 54 17.46 -12.13 21.38
C ALA A 54 17.42 -11.20 20.16
N ALA A 55 18.59 -11.05 19.54
CA ALA A 55 18.77 -10.46 18.22
C ALA A 55 17.86 -11.14 17.17
N LEU A 56 17.30 -10.34 16.26
CA LEU A 56 16.43 -10.82 15.18
C LEU A 56 17.16 -11.80 14.25
N ASP A 57 16.95 -13.10 14.46
CA ASP A 57 17.16 -14.15 13.47
C ASP A 57 15.83 -14.40 12.74
N TRP A 58 15.78 -14.01 11.46
CA TRP A 58 14.63 -14.18 10.57
C TRP A 58 14.24 -15.66 10.33
N ARG A 59 15.06 -16.62 10.78
CA ARG A 59 14.74 -18.06 10.72
C ARG A 59 13.75 -18.53 11.78
N SER A 60 13.39 -17.67 12.74
CA SER A 60 12.43 -17.99 13.80
C SER A 60 11.02 -17.46 13.51
N VAL A 61 10.50 -17.75 12.31
CA VAL A 61 9.04 -17.73 12.11
C VAL A 61 8.45 -18.73 13.10
N THR A 62 7.73 -18.25 14.11
CA THR A 62 7.08 -19.10 15.11
C THR A 62 6.13 -20.07 14.41
N VAL A 63 6.35 -21.37 14.63
CA VAL A 63 5.59 -22.50 14.04
C VAL A 63 4.06 -22.35 14.18
N VAL A 64 3.61 -21.54 15.15
CA VAL A 64 2.21 -21.20 15.39
C VAL A 64 1.53 -20.50 14.20
N ASP A 65 2.26 -19.71 13.40
CA ASP A 65 1.68 -18.99 12.25
C ASP A 65 1.45 -19.88 11.02
N LEU A 66 2.15 -21.01 10.91
CA LEU A 66 2.10 -21.89 9.72
C LEU A 66 0.87 -22.80 9.70
N ALA A 67 0.25 -23.04 10.85
CA ALA A 67 -0.97 -23.86 10.98
C ALA A 67 -2.26 -23.03 10.82
N LEU A 68 -2.16 -21.71 10.71
CA LEU A 68 -3.31 -20.84 10.49
C LEU A 68 -3.80 -20.96 9.05
N GLU A 69 -5.13 -20.96 8.89
CA GLU A 69 -5.78 -20.82 7.60
C GLU A 69 -6.16 -19.36 7.36
N VAL A 70 -5.92 -18.87 6.15
CA VAL A 70 -6.38 -17.55 5.70
C VAL A 70 -7.62 -17.72 4.86
N GLY A 71 -8.71 -17.07 5.24
CA GLY A 71 -9.96 -17.04 4.47
C GLY A 71 -9.89 -16.07 3.28
N ALA A 72 -10.65 -16.39 2.23
CA ALA A 72 -10.71 -15.60 1.00
C ALA A 72 -11.16 -14.15 1.25
N GLU A 73 -12.16 -13.94 2.11
CA GLU A 73 -12.68 -12.61 2.42
C GLU A 73 -11.62 -11.74 3.12
N VAL A 74 -10.89 -12.32 4.09
CA VAL A 74 -9.81 -11.62 4.82
C VAL A 74 -8.70 -11.25 3.84
N PHE A 75 -8.29 -12.19 2.98
CA PHE A 75 -7.27 -11.91 1.97
C PHE A 75 -7.68 -10.77 1.04
N VAL A 76 -8.91 -10.79 0.52
CA VAL A 76 -9.42 -9.75 -0.39
C VAL A 76 -9.39 -8.38 0.28
N GLN A 77 -9.92 -8.26 1.50
CA GLN A 77 -9.93 -7.00 2.24
C GLN A 77 -8.50 -6.49 2.51
N THR A 78 -7.62 -7.39 2.95
CA THR A 78 -6.23 -7.05 3.26
C THR A 78 -5.46 -6.61 2.02
N VAL A 79 -5.60 -7.30 0.89
CA VAL A 79 -4.92 -6.91 -0.37
C VAL A 79 -5.41 -5.55 -0.89
N GLN A 80 -6.71 -5.25 -0.75
CA GLN A 80 -7.24 -3.93 -1.08
C GLN A 80 -6.65 -2.81 -0.21
N ALA A 81 -6.51 -3.05 1.10
CA ALA A 81 -5.87 -2.11 2.00
C ALA A 81 -4.36 -1.98 1.70
N LEU A 82 -3.67 -3.10 1.44
CA LEU A 82 -2.25 -3.13 1.15
C LEU A 82 -1.90 -2.42 -0.15
N VAL A 83 -2.71 -2.54 -1.22
CA VAL A 83 -2.43 -1.84 -2.48
C VAL A 83 -2.62 -0.32 -2.33
N ALA A 84 -3.60 0.12 -1.54
CA ALA A 84 -3.75 1.53 -1.20
C ALA A 84 -2.56 2.04 -0.37
N LEU A 85 -2.13 1.30 0.65
CA LEU A 85 -0.95 1.63 1.45
C LEU A 85 0.32 1.63 0.61
N ALA A 86 0.46 0.72 -0.34
CA ALA A 86 1.58 0.67 -1.27
C ALA A 86 1.60 1.90 -2.18
N ALA A 87 0.47 2.27 -2.77
CA ALA A 87 0.32 3.44 -3.63
C ALA A 87 0.59 4.76 -2.89
N PHE A 88 -0.10 5.01 -1.77
CA PHE A 88 -0.10 6.31 -1.11
C PHE A 88 0.93 6.42 0.01
N GLY A 89 1.49 5.30 0.48
CA GLY A 89 2.31 5.28 1.67
C GLY A 89 1.50 5.59 2.93
N HIS A 90 2.21 5.95 3.98
CA HIS A 90 1.65 6.42 5.23
C HIS A 90 2.44 7.64 5.70
N PRO A 91 1.79 8.78 5.97
CA PRO A 91 2.48 9.96 6.46
C PRO A 91 3.41 9.61 7.63
N ARG A 92 4.65 10.13 7.61
CA ARG A 92 5.64 9.93 8.69
C ARG A 92 6.16 8.50 8.89
N ALA A 93 5.75 7.52 8.09
CA ALA A 93 6.21 6.13 8.26
C ALA A 93 6.64 5.45 6.96
N ILE A 94 5.88 5.63 5.88
CA ILE A 94 6.13 5.02 4.58
C ILE A 94 6.00 6.10 3.52
N ARG A 95 7.07 6.34 2.78
CA ARG A 95 7.05 7.30 1.67
C ARG A 95 6.08 6.86 0.57
N SER A 96 5.37 7.82 -0.02
CA SER A 96 4.40 7.56 -1.08
C SER A 96 5.06 7.09 -2.38
N THR A 97 4.32 6.36 -3.21
CA THR A 97 4.82 5.92 -4.52
C THR A 97 5.09 7.10 -5.46
N PRO A 98 4.24 8.15 -5.56
CA PRO A 98 4.55 9.35 -6.34
C PRO A 98 5.89 10.02 -5.94
N ALA A 99 6.21 10.06 -4.65
CA ALA A 99 7.48 10.62 -4.19
C ALA A 99 8.69 9.74 -4.59
N ARG A 100 8.54 8.41 -4.54
CA ARG A 100 9.56 7.46 -5.05
C ARG A 100 9.74 7.59 -6.56
N ARG A 101 8.65 7.64 -7.32
CA ARG A 101 8.64 7.85 -8.77
C ARG A 101 9.45 9.08 -9.18
N ASN A 102 9.18 10.23 -8.55
CA ASN A 102 9.90 11.47 -8.86
C ASN A 102 11.39 11.35 -8.51
N SER A 103 11.73 10.64 -7.44
CA SER A 103 13.13 10.35 -7.08
C SER A 103 13.83 9.54 -8.16
N ALA A 104 13.22 8.41 -8.56
CA ALA A 104 13.78 7.51 -9.56
C ALA A 104 13.91 8.19 -10.93
N LEU A 105 12.87 8.90 -11.40
CA LEU A 105 12.95 9.63 -12.68
C LEU A 105 14.05 10.70 -12.65
N ARG A 106 14.29 11.40 -11.54
CA ARG A 106 15.43 12.34 -11.45
C ARG A 106 16.77 11.63 -11.55
N GLN A 107 16.94 10.50 -10.87
CA GLN A 107 18.16 9.69 -10.92
C GLN A 107 18.44 9.18 -12.34
N HIS A 108 17.39 8.77 -13.05
CA HIS A 108 17.47 8.24 -14.42
C HIS A 108 17.24 9.28 -15.53
N LYS A 109 17.31 10.59 -15.21
CA LYS A 109 17.16 11.69 -16.19
C LYS A 109 15.85 11.61 -17.00
N GLY A 110 14.78 11.13 -16.39
CA GLY A 110 13.45 11.00 -16.99
C GLY A 110 13.25 9.75 -17.84
N ASP A 111 14.16 8.76 -17.78
CA ASP A 111 14.01 7.47 -18.49
C ASP A 111 13.19 6.48 -17.64
N PRO A 112 11.89 6.27 -17.94
CA PRO A 112 11.03 5.40 -17.12
C PRO A 112 11.39 3.93 -17.25
N GLU A 113 11.96 3.50 -18.37
CA GLU A 113 12.32 2.10 -18.62
C GLU A 113 13.49 1.69 -17.74
N LYS A 114 14.54 2.52 -17.68
CA LYS A 114 15.68 2.26 -16.79
C LYS A 114 15.28 2.34 -15.32
N ALA A 115 14.48 3.34 -14.96
CA ALA A 115 13.98 3.49 -13.60
C ALA A 115 13.12 2.29 -13.17
N ALA A 116 12.28 1.77 -14.07
CA ALA A 116 11.42 0.63 -13.77
C ALA A 116 12.22 -0.69 -13.68
N ALA A 117 13.25 -0.86 -14.52
CA ALA A 117 14.14 -2.01 -14.44
C ALA A 117 14.92 -2.03 -13.11
N GLU A 118 15.41 -0.88 -12.63
CA GLU A 118 16.07 -0.79 -11.32
C GLU A 118 15.09 -1.00 -10.16
N ALA A 119 13.89 -0.41 -10.23
CA ALA A 119 12.87 -0.50 -9.19
C ALA A 119 12.38 -1.92 -8.91
N ILE A 120 12.46 -2.83 -9.88
CA ILE A 120 12.05 -4.24 -9.72
C ILE A 120 13.08 -5.05 -8.93
N GLU A 121 14.35 -4.70 -9.07
CA GLU A 121 15.48 -5.33 -8.38
C GLU A 121 15.74 -4.68 -7.01
N GLU A 122 15.13 -3.52 -6.73
CA GLU A 122 15.30 -2.81 -5.46
C GLU A 122 14.62 -3.58 -4.32
N ASP A 123 15.41 -4.00 -3.33
CA ASP A 123 14.94 -4.56 -2.08
C ASP A 123 14.62 -3.45 -1.07
N ASP A 124 13.44 -3.55 -0.46
CA ASP A 124 13.04 -2.69 0.63
C ASP A 124 13.87 -3.01 1.90
N SER A 125 14.17 -1.99 2.72
CA SER A 125 14.99 -2.17 3.91
C SER A 125 14.27 -2.93 5.04
N ALA A 126 15.03 -3.62 5.90
CA ALA A 126 14.47 -4.29 7.08
C ALA A 126 13.71 -3.32 8.01
N GLU A 127 14.14 -2.07 8.10
CA GLU A 127 13.42 -1.04 8.86
C GLU A 127 12.03 -0.77 8.30
N LEU A 128 11.86 -0.83 6.97
CA LEU A 128 10.58 -0.61 6.33
C LEU A 128 9.59 -1.74 6.64
N HIS A 129 10.09 -2.97 6.75
CA HIS A 129 9.31 -4.12 7.21
C HIS A 129 8.76 -3.89 8.63
N GLU A 130 9.59 -3.48 9.58
CA GLU A 130 9.12 -3.17 10.94
C GLU A 130 8.07 -2.05 10.95
N ARG A 131 8.26 -1.02 10.13
CA ARG A 131 7.30 0.09 10.01
C ARG A 131 5.96 -0.40 9.47
N LEU A 132 5.96 -1.26 8.44
CA LEU A 132 4.75 -1.85 7.88
C LEU A 132 3.95 -2.61 8.94
N LEU A 133 4.61 -3.49 9.69
CA LEU A 133 3.94 -4.33 10.71
C LEU A 133 3.30 -3.52 11.84
N ARG A 134 3.79 -2.31 12.10
CA ARG A 134 3.20 -1.39 13.09
C ARG A 134 2.00 -0.61 12.54
N LEU A 135 1.86 -0.50 11.22
CA LEU A 135 0.83 0.31 10.57
C LEU A 135 -0.40 -0.49 10.14
N VAL A 136 -0.18 -1.72 9.68
CA VAL A 136 -1.28 -2.56 9.23
C VAL A 136 -1.99 -3.07 10.48
N PRO A 137 -3.26 -2.68 10.74
CA PRO A 137 -4.00 -3.28 11.84
C PRO A 137 -4.03 -4.80 11.65
N VAL A 138 -4.24 -5.58 12.71
CA VAL A 138 -4.21 -7.05 12.64
C VAL A 138 -5.42 -7.55 11.82
N ILE A 139 -5.34 -7.47 10.48
CA ILE A 139 -6.39 -7.88 9.54
C ILE A 139 -6.18 -9.35 9.20
N GLY A 140 -6.24 -10.23 10.21
CA GLY A 140 -6.30 -11.69 10.08
C GLY A 140 -5.25 -12.38 9.20
N LEU A 141 -4.26 -11.67 8.67
CA LEU A 141 -3.16 -12.18 7.87
C LEU A 141 -1.89 -12.20 8.72
N PRO A 142 -1.22 -13.34 8.82
CA PRO A 142 0.10 -13.42 9.43
C PRO A 142 1.11 -12.46 8.79
N ALA A 143 2.02 -11.94 9.62
CA ALA A 143 3.09 -11.04 9.20
C ALA A 143 3.96 -11.64 8.06
N SER A 144 4.12 -12.97 8.05
CA SER A 144 4.84 -13.72 7.02
C SER A 144 4.25 -13.54 5.61
N LEU A 145 2.95 -13.24 5.49
CA LEU A 145 2.28 -12.98 4.22
C LEU A 145 2.20 -11.49 3.88
N LEU A 146 2.02 -10.65 4.91
CA LEU A 146 1.84 -9.21 4.76
C LEU A 146 3.02 -8.56 4.02
N TYR A 147 4.25 -8.85 4.46
CA TYR A 147 5.43 -8.19 3.90
C TYR A 147 5.67 -8.56 2.42
N PRO A 148 5.73 -9.86 2.03
CA PRO A 148 5.85 -10.22 0.62
C PRO A 148 4.73 -9.62 -0.25
N LEU A 149 3.47 -9.71 0.17
CA LEU A 149 2.36 -9.13 -0.60
C LEU A 149 2.54 -7.62 -0.77
N TRP A 150 2.86 -6.91 0.29
CA TRP A 150 3.04 -5.48 0.23
C TRP A 150 4.22 -5.06 -0.64
N THR A 151 5.38 -5.73 -0.55
CA THR A 151 6.55 -5.45 -1.41
C THR A 151 6.21 -5.67 -2.89
N LEU A 152 5.54 -6.77 -3.22
CA LEU A 152 5.06 -7.03 -4.58
C LEU A 152 4.18 -5.88 -5.09
N LEU A 153 3.15 -5.52 -4.32
CA LEU A 153 2.21 -4.45 -4.68
C LEU A 153 2.90 -3.09 -4.78
N ARG A 154 3.84 -2.79 -3.89
CA ARG A 154 4.62 -1.54 -3.87
C ARG A 154 5.51 -1.41 -5.09
N ARG A 155 6.19 -2.49 -5.50
CA ARG A 155 6.97 -2.52 -6.75
C ARG A 155 6.06 -2.31 -7.96
N THR A 156 4.93 -3.01 -8.02
CA THR A 156 3.97 -2.87 -9.12
C THR A 156 3.37 -1.46 -9.21
N CYS A 157 2.99 -0.85 -8.07
CA CYS A 157 2.56 0.55 -8.01
C CYS A 157 3.64 1.50 -8.53
N LEU A 158 4.90 1.29 -8.14
CA LEU A 158 6.01 2.14 -8.57
C LEU A 158 6.19 2.07 -10.08
N VAL A 159 6.23 0.86 -10.66
CA VAL A 159 6.31 0.66 -12.11
C VAL A 159 5.14 1.32 -12.83
N ALA A 160 3.90 1.10 -12.39
CA ALA A 160 2.73 1.74 -12.97
C ALA A 160 2.88 3.28 -12.96
N SER A 161 3.30 3.85 -11.83
CA SER A 161 3.46 5.30 -11.73
C SER A 161 4.62 5.85 -12.57
N LEU A 162 5.71 5.09 -12.76
CA LEU A 162 6.86 5.48 -13.61
C LEU A 162 6.45 5.63 -15.07
N PHE A 163 5.52 4.79 -15.54
CA PHE A 163 4.92 4.91 -16.86
C PHE A 163 3.74 5.91 -16.92
N GLY A 164 3.47 6.65 -15.83
CA GLY A 164 2.49 7.73 -15.81
C GLY A 164 1.06 7.32 -15.46
N HIS A 165 0.83 6.08 -15.01
CA HIS A 165 -0.50 5.67 -14.55
C HIS A 165 -0.86 6.36 -13.23
N ASP A 166 -2.10 6.83 -13.12
CA ASP A 166 -2.58 7.57 -11.97
C ASP A 166 -3.12 6.63 -10.88
N LEU A 167 -2.32 6.45 -9.83
CA LEU A 167 -2.67 5.58 -8.70
C LEU A 167 -3.85 6.09 -7.86
N GLN A 168 -4.35 7.31 -8.07
CA GLN A 168 -5.60 7.77 -7.44
C GLN A 168 -6.85 7.11 -8.05
N GLN A 169 -6.72 6.54 -9.25
CA GLN A 169 -7.83 5.91 -9.95
C GLN A 169 -7.97 4.46 -9.50
N GLU A 170 -9.17 4.08 -9.05
CA GLU A 170 -9.48 2.70 -8.66
C GLU A 170 -9.18 1.70 -9.80
N ALA A 171 -9.41 2.10 -11.05
CA ALA A 171 -9.12 1.28 -12.21
C ALA A 171 -7.63 0.90 -12.32
N VAL A 172 -6.73 1.85 -12.06
CA VAL A 172 -5.28 1.61 -12.06
C VAL A 172 -4.87 0.72 -10.89
N LEU A 173 -5.44 0.93 -9.70
CA LEU A 173 -5.18 0.03 -8.55
C LEU A 173 -5.65 -1.41 -8.83
N ALA A 174 -6.76 -1.58 -9.54
CA ALA A 174 -7.21 -2.90 -9.98
C ALA A 174 -6.26 -3.55 -11.01
N GLU A 175 -5.74 -2.76 -11.95
CA GLU A 175 -4.71 -3.20 -12.90
C GLU A 175 -3.40 -3.58 -12.18
N VAL A 176 -3.01 -2.84 -11.14
CA VAL A 176 -1.87 -3.19 -10.28
C VAL A 176 -2.07 -4.57 -9.65
N LEU A 177 -3.24 -4.88 -9.09
CA LEU A 177 -3.52 -6.20 -8.52
C LEU A 177 -3.44 -7.32 -9.57
N VAL A 178 -3.98 -7.06 -10.76
CA VAL A 178 -3.93 -8.03 -11.87
C VAL A 178 -2.51 -8.27 -12.35
N ALA A 179 -1.74 -7.20 -12.59
CA ALA A 179 -0.35 -7.31 -13.01
C ALA A 179 0.52 -8.00 -11.94
N ALA A 180 0.32 -7.65 -10.66
CA ALA A 180 0.99 -8.28 -9.53
C ALA A 180 0.69 -9.78 -9.45
N GLY A 181 -0.56 -10.19 -9.69
CA GLY A 181 -0.97 -11.59 -9.76
C GLY A 181 -0.53 -12.33 -11.03
N GLY A 182 0.13 -11.67 -11.98
CA GLY A 182 0.45 -12.25 -13.29
C GLY A 182 -0.79 -12.57 -14.14
N LEU A 183 -1.87 -11.81 -13.93
CA LEU A 183 -3.13 -11.93 -14.65
C LEU A 183 -3.14 -11.00 -15.87
N GLY A 184 -3.94 -11.34 -16.88
CA GLY A 184 -3.97 -10.62 -18.16
C GLY A 184 -4.63 -9.24 -18.07
N THR A 185 -5.93 -9.18 -17.79
CA THR A 185 -6.71 -7.94 -17.73
C THR A 185 -7.89 -8.07 -16.76
N VAL A 186 -8.34 -6.95 -16.17
CA VAL A 186 -9.60 -6.88 -15.42
C VAL A 186 -10.74 -6.52 -16.38
N PRO A 187 -11.86 -7.25 -16.40
CA PRO A 187 -13.03 -6.81 -17.16
C PRO A 187 -13.54 -5.45 -16.69
N ALA A 188 -14.04 -4.64 -17.62
CA ALA A 188 -14.64 -3.34 -17.31
C ALA A 188 -15.94 -3.54 -16.52
N ALA A 189 -15.87 -3.41 -15.19
CA ALA A 189 -17.00 -3.58 -14.29
C ALA A 189 -17.03 -2.47 -13.22
N GLU A 190 -18.15 -2.34 -12.50
CA GLU A 190 -18.20 -1.63 -11.23
C GLU A 190 -17.44 -2.45 -10.16
N ARG A 191 -16.77 -1.78 -9.20
CA ARG A 191 -15.92 -2.42 -8.17
C ARG A 191 -14.75 -3.22 -8.73
N ARG A 192 -14.03 -2.62 -9.68
CA ARG A 192 -12.89 -3.27 -10.36
C ARG A 192 -11.84 -3.75 -9.36
N LEU A 193 -11.61 -2.99 -8.29
CA LEU A 193 -10.60 -3.34 -7.31
C LEU A 193 -10.99 -4.62 -6.52
N GLU A 194 -12.25 -4.75 -6.13
CA GLU A 194 -12.76 -5.94 -5.44
C GLU A 194 -12.69 -7.17 -6.35
N ILE A 195 -13.06 -7.01 -7.63
CA ILE A 195 -12.99 -8.09 -8.63
C ILE A 195 -11.53 -8.52 -8.85
N ALA A 196 -10.60 -7.56 -8.97
CA ALA A 196 -9.18 -7.85 -9.14
C ALA A 196 -8.58 -8.57 -7.91
N ALA A 197 -8.95 -8.15 -6.70
CA ALA A 197 -8.53 -8.82 -5.47
C ALA A 197 -9.06 -10.26 -5.39
N LYS A 198 -10.33 -10.50 -5.76
CA LYS A 198 -10.90 -11.85 -5.86
C LYS A 198 -10.21 -12.70 -6.93
N ALA A 199 -9.89 -12.12 -8.08
CA ALA A 199 -9.15 -12.80 -9.14
C ALA A 199 -7.73 -13.16 -8.67
N PHE A 200 -7.09 -12.30 -7.89
CA PHE A 200 -5.79 -12.57 -7.30
C PHE A 200 -5.87 -13.73 -6.29
N TRP A 201 -6.88 -13.76 -5.42
CA TRP A 201 -7.14 -14.92 -4.57
C TRP A 201 -7.33 -16.19 -5.40
N GLN A 202 -8.18 -16.17 -6.43
CA GLN A 202 -8.43 -17.33 -7.28
C GLN A 202 -7.18 -17.82 -8.02
N ARG A 203 -6.24 -16.92 -8.32
CA ARG A 203 -4.97 -17.25 -8.97
C ARG A 203 -4.02 -17.99 -8.05
N ILE A 204 -3.98 -17.60 -6.78
CA ILE A 204 -3.09 -18.20 -5.75
C ILE A 204 -3.75 -19.45 -5.16
N ALA A 205 -5.03 -19.36 -4.80
CA ALA A 205 -5.73 -20.38 -4.04
C ALA A 205 -6.55 -21.37 -4.89
N GLY A 206 -6.82 -21.01 -6.14
CA GLY A 206 -7.76 -21.73 -7.01
C GLY A 206 -9.19 -21.23 -6.87
N ARG A 207 -10.00 -21.50 -7.89
CA ARG A 207 -11.35 -20.92 -8.08
C ARG A 207 -12.33 -21.18 -6.92
N TRP A 208 -12.21 -22.31 -6.24
CA TRP A 208 -13.17 -22.81 -5.27
C TRP A 208 -12.65 -22.84 -3.83
N ALA A 209 -11.41 -22.39 -3.61
CA ALA A 209 -10.82 -22.37 -2.27
C ALA A 209 -11.44 -21.26 -1.43
N LYS A 210 -11.97 -21.63 -0.26
CA LYS A 210 -12.50 -20.69 0.75
C LYS A 210 -11.42 -20.24 1.72
N SER A 211 -10.48 -21.13 2.03
CA SER A 211 -9.33 -20.87 2.87
C SER A 211 -8.12 -21.65 2.36
N LEU A 212 -6.93 -21.21 2.75
CA LEU A 212 -5.69 -21.95 2.54
C LEU A 212 -4.77 -21.88 3.76
N PRO A 213 -3.96 -22.91 4.01
CA PRO A 213 -2.85 -22.83 4.95
C PRO A 213 -1.89 -21.70 4.55
N VAL A 214 -1.40 -20.96 5.55
CA VAL A 214 -0.45 -19.86 5.37
C VAL A 214 0.80 -20.28 4.61
N ALA A 215 1.33 -21.48 4.89
CA ALA A 215 2.49 -22.04 4.21
C ALA A 215 2.27 -22.16 2.69
N THR A 216 1.11 -22.69 2.28
CA THR A 216 0.73 -22.84 0.88
C THR A 216 0.56 -21.48 0.22
N LEU A 217 -0.13 -20.56 0.89
CA LEU A 217 -0.35 -19.22 0.37
C LEU A 217 0.97 -18.47 0.16
N LEU A 218 1.89 -18.58 1.12
CA LEU A 218 3.22 -17.96 1.04
C LEU A 218 4.01 -18.51 -0.14
N SER A 219 4.03 -19.82 -0.34
CA SER A 219 4.71 -20.45 -1.47
C SER A 219 4.20 -19.90 -2.80
N GLU A 220 2.88 -19.87 -2.99
CA GLU A 220 2.26 -19.37 -4.21
C GLU A 220 2.49 -17.86 -4.44
N ILE A 221 2.53 -17.06 -3.37
CA ILE A 221 2.87 -15.63 -3.46
C ILE A 221 4.32 -15.45 -3.93
N LEU A 222 5.26 -16.22 -3.38
CA LEU A 222 6.66 -16.17 -3.79
C LEU A 222 6.84 -16.63 -5.25
N ASP A 223 6.10 -17.65 -5.68
CA ASP A 223 6.11 -18.11 -7.07
C ASP A 223 5.55 -17.03 -8.03
N VAL A 224 4.49 -16.34 -7.62
CA VAL A 224 3.96 -15.19 -8.38
C VAL A 224 5.00 -14.07 -8.46
N GLN A 225 5.65 -13.71 -7.34
CA GLN A 225 6.67 -12.66 -7.30
C GLN A 225 7.83 -12.94 -8.26
N GLY A 226 8.35 -14.16 -8.29
CA GLY A 226 9.46 -14.54 -9.17
C GLY A 226 9.13 -14.39 -10.66
N ASN A 227 7.84 -14.46 -11.02
CA ASN A 227 7.37 -14.33 -12.40
C ASN A 227 6.79 -12.95 -12.75
N ALA A 228 6.39 -12.16 -11.74
CA ALA A 228 5.64 -10.92 -11.94
C ALA A 228 6.47 -9.81 -12.60
N ALA A 229 7.77 -9.72 -12.33
CA ALA A 229 8.65 -8.64 -12.80
C ALA A 229 8.49 -8.30 -14.30
N LYS A 230 8.63 -9.30 -15.18
CA LYS A 230 8.53 -9.11 -16.64
C LYS A 230 7.11 -8.76 -17.07
N LEU A 231 6.11 -9.38 -16.46
CA LEU A 231 4.70 -9.16 -16.78
C LEU A 231 4.27 -7.75 -16.38
N VAL A 232 4.68 -7.29 -15.21
CA VAL A 232 4.39 -5.94 -14.69
C VAL A 232 4.98 -4.87 -15.61
N LEU A 233 6.24 -5.01 -16.04
CA LEU A 233 6.85 -4.08 -17.01
C LEU A 233 6.05 -4.04 -18.31
N GLN A 234 5.78 -5.20 -18.91
CA GLN A 234 5.04 -5.27 -20.17
C GLN A 234 3.63 -4.70 -20.06
N HIS A 235 2.96 -4.92 -18.93
CA HIS A 235 1.60 -4.45 -18.68
C HIS A 235 1.51 -2.92 -18.68
N PHE A 236 2.42 -2.24 -17.99
CA PHE A 236 2.34 -0.78 -17.81
C PHE A 236 3.12 0.04 -18.84
N ARG A 237 3.96 -0.61 -19.66
CA ARG A 237 4.88 0.04 -20.62
C ARG A 237 4.24 1.13 -21.50
N ASN A 238 2.98 0.94 -21.89
CA ASN A 238 2.24 1.85 -22.77
C ASN A 238 1.50 2.97 -22.02
N GLY A 239 1.95 3.31 -20.81
CA GLY A 239 1.35 4.40 -20.04
C GLY A 239 1.56 5.78 -20.66
N PRO A 240 0.83 6.81 -20.18
CA PRO A 240 0.84 8.15 -20.77
C PRO A 240 2.16 8.92 -20.54
N GLY A 241 3.06 8.39 -19.71
CA GLY A 241 4.30 9.04 -19.31
C GLY A 241 4.11 10.09 -18.22
N VAL A 242 5.23 10.56 -17.65
CA VAL A 242 5.26 11.56 -16.56
C VAL A 242 5.90 12.84 -17.07
N GLN A 243 5.17 13.96 -17.05
CA GLN A 243 5.69 15.23 -17.56
C GLN A 243 6.43 16.08 -16.52
N ASP A 244 5.98 16.06 -15.25
CA ASP A 244 6.64 16.77 -14.16
C ASP A 244 7.02 15.81 -13.02
N PHE A 245 8.31 15.71 -12.78
CA PHE A 245 8.92 14.93 -11.70
C PHE A 245 9.97 15.74 -10.92
N SER A 246 9.99 17.06 -11.12
CA SER A 246 10.97 17.96 -10.51
C SER A 246 10.73 18.15 -9.01
N GLN A 247 9.45 18.12 -8.60
CA GLN A 247 9.02 18.35 -7.23
C GLN A 247 9.34 17.16 -6.33
N GLY A 248 9.96 17.44 -5.17
CA GLY A 248 9.98 16.50 -4.05
C GLY A 248 8.64 16.56 -3.34
N LEU A 249 7.84 15.49 -3.42
CA LEU A 249 6.51 15.42 -2.81
C LEU A 249 6.61 15.14 -1.30
N ASP A 250 7.22 14.01 -0.95
CA ASP A 250 7.37 13.58 0.44
C ASP A 250 8.84 13.28 0.77
N PRO A 251 9.39 13.81 1.88
CA PRO A 251 10.72 13.46 2.34
C PRO A 251 10.73 12.03 2.89
N GLU A 252 11.94 11.48 3.04
CA GLU A 252 12.10 10.18 3.68
C GLU A 252 11.74 10.29 5.18
N PRO A 253 10.90 9.38 5.72
CA PRO A 253 10.53 9.40 7.12
C PRO A 253 11.74 9.25 8.04
N THR A 254 11.85 10.13 9.02
CA THR A 254 12.91 10.08 10.04
C THR A 254 12.53 9.21 11.23
N MET A 255 13.50 8.83 12.06
CA MET A 255 13.21 8.13 13.33
C MET A 255 12.29 8.97 14.24
N ALA A 256 12.44 10.30 14.23
CA ALA A 256 11.60 11.19 15.02
C ALA A 256 10.12 11.15 14.56
N ASP A 257 9.89 11.08 13.26
CA ASP A 257 8.54 10.94 12.67
C ASP A 257 7.84 9.67 13.13
N ILE A 258 8.59 8.55 13.20
CA ILE A 258 8.10 7.24 13.63
C ILE A 258 7.78 7.25 15.12
N LEU A 259 8.67 7.78 15.96
CA LEU A 259 8.44 7.91 17.40
C LEU A 259 7.21 8.76 17.69
N GLN A 260 7.02 9.84 16.92
CA GLN A 260 5.82 10.66 17.03
C GLN A 260 4.57 9.88 16.62
N LEU A 261 4.62 9.12 15.53
CA LEU A 261 3.50 8.29 15.11
C LEU A 261 3.13 7.25 16.18
N LEU A 262 4.11 6.56 16.78
CA LEU A 262 3.86 5.59 17.84
C LEU A 262 3.19 6.23 19.07
N ARG A 263 3.60 7.45 19.43
CA ARG A 263 2.93 8.22 20.50
C ARG A 263 1.50 8.58 20.13
N ASP A 264 1.29 9.04 18.90
CA ASP A 264 -0.03 9.43 18.41
C ASP A 264 -0.99 8.22 18.41
N THR A 265 -0.54 7.07 17.86
CA THR A 265 -1.30 5.82 17.83
C THR A 265 -1.53 5.25 19.23
N GLY A 266 -0.50 5.19 20.07
CA GLY A 266 -0.64 4.69 21.45
C GLY A 266 -1.65 5.53 22.26
N ARG A 267 -1.65 6.85 22.06
CA ARG A 267 -2.63 7.74 22.68
C ARG A 267 -4.04 7.49 22.16
N GLN A 268 -4.22 7.31 20.85
CA GLN A 268 -5.54 6.98 20.26
C GLN A 268 -6.08 5.65 20.80
N THR A 269 -5.24 4.61 20.92
CA THR A 269 -5.64 3.33 21.48
C THR A 269 -6.04 3.45 22.95
N LEU A 270 -5.29 4.22 23.75
CA LEU A 270 -5.64 4.49 25.16
C LEU A 270 -6.94 5.29 25.29
N GLU A 271 -7.15 6.30 24.43
CA GLU A 271 -8.39 7.09 24.41
C GLU A 271 -9.59 6.23 24.02
N ALA A 272 -9.44 5.33 23.03
CA ALA A 272 -10.47 4.37 22.64
C ALA A 272 -10.81 3.40 23.80
N ALA A 273 -9.80 2.81 24.44
CA ALA A 273 -9.99 1.91 25.58
C ALA A 273 -10.63 2.61 26.79
N ALA A 274 -10.22 3.85 27.08
CA ALA A 274 -10.80 4.66 28.16
C ALA A 274 -12.25 5.11 27.85
N GLY A 275 -12.57 5.33 26.57
CA GLY A 275 -13.93 5.61 26.10
C GLY A 275 -14.85 4.40 26.26
N MET A 276 -14.39 3.20 25.89
CA MET A 276 -15.12 1.93 26.09
C MET A 276 -15.36 1.63 27.57
N SER A 277 -14.43 2.01 28.46
CA SER A 277 -14.59 1.84 29.91
C SER A 277 -15.72 2.69 30.51
N ARG A 278 -16.19 3.75 29.82
CA ARG A 278 -17.30 4.61 30.30
C ARG A 278 -18.68 4.13 29.89
N THR A 279 -18.79 3.27 28.87
CA THR A 279 -20.07 2.73 28.38
C THR A 279 -20.50 1.45 29.11
N TRP A 280 -19.61 0.82 29.88
CA TRP A 280 -19.97 -0.30 30.76
C TRP A 280 -20.48 0.20 32.12
N ARG A 281 -21.69 0.78 32.14
CA ARG A 281 -22.50 0.77 33.36
C ARG A 281 -23.42 -0.44 33.27
N PRO A 282 -23.31 -1.43 34.18
CA PRO A 282 -24.35 -2.43 34.30
C PRO A 282 -25.59 -1.68 34.81
N GLU A 283 -26.60 -1.51 33.96
CA GLU A 283 -27.93 -1.14 34.44
C GLU A 283 -28.38 -2.27 35.38
N ALA A 284 -28.52 -1.92 36.65
CA ALA A 284 -28.97 -2.79 37.74
C ALA A 284 -30.50 -2.78 37.85
#